data_AF-A0A1G7FLL2-F1
#
_entry.id   AF-A0A1G7FLL2-F1
#
_cell.length_a   1.000
_cell.length_b   1.000
_cell.length_c   1.000
_cell.angle_alpha   90.00
_cell.angle_beta   90.00
_cell.angle_gamma   90.00
#
_symmetry.space_group_name_H-M   'P 1'
#
loop_
_entity.id
_entity.type
_entity.pdbx_description
1 polymer ?
#
loop_
_entity_poly.entity_id
_entity_poly.type
_entity_poly.pdbx_seq_one_letter_code
_entity_poly.pdbx_strand_id
1 'polypeptide(L)' 'MTGWAIMYIVAGVLALIGGALLLALTRPQSAGKVYAYRMIGIMALAGAASLAASAAALKAWSIAP' A
#
# COMPACT_ATOMS: atom_id res chain seq x y z
N MET A 1 -10.68 -7.60 16.49
CA MET A 1 -10.59 -6.99 15.14
C MET A 1 -10.91 -8.08 14.13
N THR A 2 -11.78 -7.83 13.16
CA THR A 2 -12.07 -8.79 12.06
C THR A 2 -10.90 -8.84 11.08
N GLY A 3 -10.71 -9.96 10.36
CA GLY A 3 -9.59 -10.15 9.43
C GLY A 3 -9.52 -9.10 8.32
N TRP A 4 -10.66 -8.72 7.74
CA TRP A 4 -10.73 -7.67 6.72
C TRP A 4 -10.33 -6.28 7.25
N ALA A 5 -10.52 -6.00 8.55
CA ALA A 5 -10.08 -4.74 9.14
C ALA A 5 -8.55 -4.65 9.25
N ILE A 6 -7.88 -5.76 9.58
CA ILE A 6 -6.41 -5.83 9.62
C ILE A 6 -5.83 -5.60 8.22
N MET A 7 -6.46 -6.16 7.19
CA MET A 7 -6.03 -5.95 5.80
C MET A 7 -6.07 -4.47 5.39
N TYR A 8 -7.09 -3.72 5.81
CA TYR A 8 -7.12 -2.26 5.59
C TYR A 8 -6.01 -1.51 6.34
N ILE A 9 -5.70 -1.91 7.57
CA ILE A 9 -4.59 -1.31 8.33
C ILE A 9 -3.28 -1.55 7.59
N VAL A 10 -3.01 -2.80 7.19
CA VAL A 10 -1.79 -3.15 6.45
C VAL A 10 -1.74 -2.43 5.11
N ALA A 11 -2.85 -2.35 4.37
CA ALA A 11 -2.94 -1.59 3.13
C ALA A 11 -2.64 -0.11 3.36
N GLY A 12 -3.15 0.49 4.44
CA GLY A 12 -2.84 1.85 4.85
C GLY A 12 -1.35 2.07 5.11
N VAL A 13 -0.70 1.15 5.84
CA VAL A 13 0.75 1.22 6.10
C VAL A 13 1.55 1.13 4.80
N LEU A 14 1.22 0.18 3.91
CA LEU A 14 1.87 0.08 2.61
C LEU A 14 1.65 1.33 1.76
N ALA A 15 0.45 1.91 1.77
CA ALA A 15 0.15 3.13 1.03
C ALA A 15 0.94 4.33 1.55
N LEU A 16 1.04 4.48 2.88
CA LEU A 16 1.81 5.55 3.52
C LEU A 16 3.31 5.40 3.23
N ILE A 17 3.87 4.21 3.39
CA ILE A 17 5.29 3.95 3.12
C ILE A 17 5.59 4.15 1.64
N GLY A 18 4.82 3.50 0.75
CA GLY A 18 5.01 3.59 -0.69
C GLY A 18 4.86 5.02 -1.20
N GLY A 19 3.81 5.72 -0.75
CA GLY A 19 3.59 7.13 -1.03
C GLY A 19 4.73 8.01 -0.52
N ALA A 20 5.22 7.79 0.71
CA ALA A 20 6.33 8.55 1.28
C ALA A 20 7.63 8.36 0.49
N LEU A 21 7.96 7.13 0.06
CA LEU A 21 9.15 6.88 -0.77
C LEU A 21 9.05 7.60 -2.12
N LEU A 22 7.89 7.59 -2.76
CA LEU A 22 7.68 8.31 -4.02
C LEU A 22 7.66 9.82 -3.83
N LEU A 23 7.05 10.33 -2.75
CA LEU A 23 7.11 11.74 -2.39
C LEU A 23 8.54 12.19 -2.09
N ALA A 24 9.39 11.32 -1.53
CA ALA A 24 10.80 11.64 -1.31
C ALA A 24 11.58 11.87 -2.62
N LEU A 25 11.11 11.33 -3.76
CA LEU A 25 11.70 11.59 -5.08
C LEU A 25 11.47 13.02 -5.59
N THR A 26 10.58 13.80 -4.95
CA THR A 26 10.43 15.23 -5.25
C THR A 26 11.67 16.05 -4.86
N ARG A 27 12.57 15.47 -4.06
CA ARG A 27 13.84 16.06 -3.65
C ARG A 27 15.01 15.38 -4.39
N PRO A 28 16.14 16.06 -4.62
CA PRO A 28 17.32 15.44 -5.22
C PRO A 28 17.80 14.25 -4.38
N GLN A 29 18.04 13.11 -5.01
CA GLN A 29 18.54 11.88 -4.37
C GLN A 29 19.67 11.29 -5.22
N SER A 30 20.52 10.45 -4.61
CA SER A 30 21.50 9.68 -5.37
C SER A 30 20.84 8.67 -6.30
N ALA A 31 21.51 8.30 -7.40
CA ALA A 31 20.95 7.42 -8.42
C ALA A 31 20.42 6.08 -7.87
N GLY A 32 21.15 5.46 -6.94
CA GLY A 32 20.71 4.22 -6.28
C GLY A 32 19.42 4.37 -5.47
N LYS A 33 19.26 5.49 -4.76
CA LYS A 33 18.04 5.78 -4.00
C LYS A 33 16.85 6.03 -4.92
N VAL A 34 17.06 6.70 -6.06
CA VAL A 34 15.98 6.94 -7.03
C VAL A 34 15.40 5.62 -7.54
N TYR A 35 16.26 4.68 -7.92
CA TYR A 35 15.81 3.35 -8.36
C TYR A 35 15.05 2.62 -7.25
N ALA A 36 15.63 2.53 -6.06
CA ALA A 36 15.02 1.85 -4.92
C ALA A 36 13.67 2.47 -4.53
N TYR A 37 13.57 3.80 -4.46
CA TYR A 37 12.34 4.49 -4.09
C TYR A 37 11.23 4.30 -5.11
N ARG A 38 11.55 4.32 -6.42
CA ARG A 38 10.55 4.03 -7.47
C ARG A 38 10.06 2.60 -7.39
N MET A 39 10.98 1.64 -7.32
CA MET A 39 10.64 0.22 -7.32
C MET A 39 9.83 -0.15 -6.07
N ILE A 40 10.36 0.13 -4.88
CA ILE A 40 9.70 -0.18 -3.60
C ILE A 40 8.41 0.61 -3.47
N GLY A 41 8.42 1.89 -3.84
CA GLY A 41 7.26 2.77 -3.76
C GLY A 41 6.08 2.27 -4.60
N ILE A 42 6.32 1.94 -5.88
CA ILE A 42 5.29 1.42 -6.78
C ILE A 42 4.80 0.04 -6.34
N MET A 43 5.72 -0.86 -5.96
CA MET A 43 5.35 -2.19 -5.48
C MET A 43 4.51 -2.13 -4.20
N ALA A 44 4.86 -1.22 -3.28
CA ALA A 44 4.10 -1.03 -2.05
C ALA A 44 2.68 -0.46 -2.32
N LEU A 45 2.55 0.52 -3.21
CA LEU A 45 1.25 1.06 -3.60
C LEU A 45 0.37 0.02 -4.32
N ALA A 46 0.96 -0.78 -5.21
CA ALA A 46 0.24 -1.87 -5.86
C ALA A 46 -0.24 -2.92 -4.84
N GLY A 47 0.62 -3.27 -3.88
CA GLY A 47 0.27 -4.15 -2.77
C GLY A 47 -0.87 -3.58 -1.91
N ALA A 48 -0.81 -2.28 -1.57
CA ALA A 48 -1.86 -1.60 -0.83
C ALA A 48 -3.21 -1.65 -1.57
N ALA A 49 -3.22 -1.32 -2.86
CA ALA A 49 -4.43 -1.32 -3.68
C ALA A 49 -5.04 -2.72 -3.79
N SER A 50 -4.21 -3.73 -4.09
CA SER A 50 -4.65 -5.13 -4.15
C SER A 50 -5.24 -5.59 -2.81
N LEU A 51 -4.54 -5.31 -1.71
CA LEU A 51 -4.98 -5.73 -0.38
C LEU A 51 -6.27 -5.03 0.07
N ALA A 52 -6.42 -3.75 -0.25
CA ALA A 52 -7.66 -3.00 0.02
C ALA A 52 -8.84 -3.54 -0.81
N ALA A 53 -8.61 -3.92 -2.07
CA ALA A 53 -9.63 -4.56 -2.91
C ALA A 53 -10.04 -5.92 -2.35
N SER A 54 -9.08 -6.76 -1.94
CA SER A 54 -9.36 -8.04 -1.28
C SER A 54 -10.12 -7.87 0.03
N ALA A 55 -9.75 -6.86 0.84
CA ALA A 55 -10.44 -6.54 2.08
C ALA A 55 -11.90 -6.12 1.83
N ALA A 56 -12.15 -5.33 0.78
CA ALA A 56 -13.49 -4.92 0.38
C ALA A 56 -14.35 -6.13 -0.02
N ALA A 57 -13.81 -7.05 -0.81
CA ALA A 57 -14.50 -8.29 -1.21
C ALA A 57 -14.84 -9.16 0.01
N LEU A 58 -13.88 -9.39 0.91
CA LEU A 58 -14.08 -10.16 2.14
C LEU A 58 -15.11 -9.51 3.07
N LYS A 59 -15.07 -8.18 3.21
CA LYS A 59 -16.06 -7.44 4.01
C LYS A 59 -17.46 -7.63 3.43
N ALA A 60 -17.62 -7.52 2.10
CA ALA A 60 -18.91 -7.68 1.43
C ALA A 60 -19.51 -9.07 1.65
N TRP A 61 -18.71 -10.14 1.53
CA TRP A 61 -19.17 -11.50 1.81
C TRP A 61 -19.48 -11.73 3.29
N SER A 62 -18.72 -11.09 4.19
CA SER A 62 -18.91 -11.24 5.64
C SER A 62 -20.18 -10.59 6.18
N ILE A 63 -20.80 -9.66 5.45
CA ILE A 63 -22.04 -8.97 5.85
C ILE A 63 -23.23 -9.36 4.98
N ALA A 64 -23.03 -10.27 4.01
CA ALA A 64 -24.11 -10.83 3.23
C ALA A 64 -25.02 -11.67 4.18
N PRO A 65 -26.36 -11.55 4.04
CA PRO A 65 -27.31 -12.24 4.91
C PRO A 65 -27.29 -13.75 4.75
#